data_AF-A0A969SUU8-F1
#
_entry.id   AF-A0A969SUU8-F1
#
_cell.length_a   1.000
_cell.length_b   1.000
_cell.length_c   1.000
_cell.angle_alpha   90.00
_cell.angle_beta   90.00
_cell.angle_gamma   90.00
#
_symmetry.space_group_name_H-M   'P 1'
#
loop_
_entity.id
_entity.type
_entity.pdbx_description
1 polymer ?
#
loop_
_entity_poly.entity_id
_entity_poly.type
_entity_poly.pdbx_seq_one_letter_code
_entity_poly.pdbx_strand_id
1 'polypeptide(L)'
;MSEYRQRLEQILGTTITEYTPNAIKFSNLYLDVLEDLLAQGYTRVDKYYNASPTIGKFIEFGKRCVEMGAVATFDGVGFKNQNSDVAIDAIKVVGIKDLDFAGEFIKFVKGCDEIEVSSEYLFAWWD
;
A
#
# COMPACT_ATOMS: atom_id res chain seq x y z
N MET A 1 10.76 -14.31 -19.06
CA MET A 1 10.49 -13.40 -17.93
C MET A 1 11.68 -13.47 -16.98
N SER A 2 12.11 -12.36 -16.37
CA SER A 2 13.17 -12.41 -15.36
C SER A 2 12.69 -13.16 -14.12
N GLU A 3 13.58 -13.88 -13.44
CA GLU A 3 13.33 -14.55 -12.16
C GLU A 3 12.74 -13.58 -11.12
N TYR A 4 13.24 -12.34 -11.14
CA TYR A 4 12.77 -11.24 -10.30
C TYR A 4 11.27 -10.94 -10.49
N ARG A 5 10.78 -10.96 -11.73
CA ARG A 5 9.37 -10.73 -12.04
C ARG A 5 8.48 -11.89 -11.58
N GLN A 6 8.92 -13.14 -11.79
CA GLN A 6 8.18 -14.31 -11.33
C GLN A 6 8.03 -14.31 -9.82
N ARG A 7 9.08 -13.90 -9.10
CA ARG A 7 9.06 -13.83 -7.64
C ARG A 7 8.21 -12.67 -7.12
N LEU A 8 8.21 -11.51 -7.78
CA LEU A 8 7.25 -10.44 -7.47
C LEU A 8 5.80 -10.93 -7.65
N GLU A 9 5.50 -11.59 -8.77
CA GLU A 9 4.17 -12.16 -9.03
C GLU A 9 3.77 -13.21 -7.96
N GLN A 10 4.73 -14.00 -7.45
CA GLN A 10 4.49 -14.94 -6.34
C GLN A 10 4.20 -14.23 -5.01
N ILE A 11 4.93 -13.16 -4.69
CA ILE A 11 4.71 -12.39 -3.45
C ILE A 11 3.35 -11.69 -3.48
N LEU A 12 3.01 -11.06 -4.61
CA LEU A 12 1.71 -10.40 -4.78
C LEU A 12 0.56 -11.41 -4.81
N GLY A 13 0.74 -12.57 -5.43
CA GLY A 13 -0.20 -13.69 -5.38
C GLY A 13 -1.62 -13.28 -5.80
N THR A 14 -2.59 -13.50 -4.90
CA THR A 14 -4.01 -13.22 -5.16
C THR A 14 -4.38 -11.74 -5.11
N THR A 15 -3.46 -10.86 -4.73
CA THR A 15 -3.70 -9.40 -4.72
C THR A 15 -3.65 -8.81 -6.12
N ILE A 16 -3.06 -9.51 -7.09
CA ILE A 16 -2.92 -9.03 -8.47
C ILE A 16 -4.30 -8.85 -9.11
N THR A 17 -4.59 -7.63 -9.57
CA THR A 17 -5.86 -7.27 -10.21
C THR A 17 -5.71 -7.11 -11.73
N GLU A 18 -4.57 -6.64 -12.21
CA GLU A 18 -4.36 -6.34 -13.63
C GLU A 18 -2.90 -6.50 -14.05
N TYR A 19 -2.69 -7.01 -15.27
CA TYR A 19 -1.39 -6.97 -15.94
C TYR A 19 -1.43 -5.95 -17.08
N THR A 20 -0.63 -4.89 -16.98
CA THR A 20 -0.42 -3.94 -18.08
C THR A 20 0.90 -4.26 -18.80
N PRO A 21 1.21 -3.64 -19.95
CA PRO A 21 2.50 -3.85 -20.62
C PRO A 21 3.71 -3.58 -19.71
N ASN A 22 3.62 -2.55 -18.86
CA ASN A 22 4.75 -2.04 -18.07
C ASN A 22 4.59 -2.26 -16.56
N ALA A 23 3.47 -2.80 -16.09
CA ALA A 23 3.17 -2.89 -14.66
C ALA A 23 2.28 -4.09 -14.31
N ILE A 24 2.25 -4.41 -13.02
CA ILE A 24 1.30 -5.30 -12.36
C ILE A 24 0.55 -4.43 -11.36
N LYS A 25 -0.78 -4.31 -11.49
CA LYS A 25 -1.59 -3.66 -10.45
C LYS A 25 -2.01 -4.70 -9.43
N PHE A 26 -2.09 -4.29 -8.17
CA PHE A 26 -2.55 -5.13 -7.08
C PHE A 26 -3.43 -4.33 -6.13
N SER A 27 -4.29 -5.06 -5.42
CA SER A 27 -5.22 -4.50 -4.43
C SER A 27 -5.33 -5.39 -3.22
N ASN A 28 -5.67 -4.79 -2.07
CA ASN A 28 -5.83 -5.46 -0.78
C ASN A 28 -4.54 -6.17 -0.29
N LEU A 29 -3.37 -5.56 -0.53
CA LEU A 29 -2.09 -6.04 0.00
C LEU A 29 -2.04 -5.83 1.52
N TYR A 30 -1.76 -6.87 2.30
CA TYR A 30 -1.62 -6.74 3.75
C TYR A 30 -0.24 -6.21 4.16
N LEU A 31 -0.16 -5.71 5.40
CA LEU A 31 1.06 -5.11 5.95
C LEU A 31 2.27 -6.05 5.94
N ASP A 32 2.07 -7.31 6.30
CA ASP A 32 3.11 -8.34 6.29
C ASP A 32 3.72 -8.51 4.90
N VAL A 33 2.88 -8.55 3.86
CA VAL A 33 3.35 -8.66 2.48
C VAL A 33 4.07 -7.38 2.03
N LEU A 34 3.65 -6.20 2.48
CA LEU A 34 4.36 -4.95 2.22
C LEU A 34 5.75 -4.92 2.89
N GLU A 35 5.86 -5.42 4.12
CA GLU A 35 7.14 -5.58 4.82
C GLU A 35 8.05 -6.60 4.11
N ASP A 36 7.49 -7.69 3.60
CA ASP A 36 8.22 -8.69 2.82
C ASP A 36 8.75 -8.14 1.49
N LEU A 37 7.96 -7.29 0.80
CA LEU A 37 8.39 -6.61 -0.42
C LEU A 37 9.58 -5.67 -0.14
N LEU A 38 9.54 -4.94 0.98
CA LEU A 38 10.65 -4.09 1.42
C LEU A 38 11.89 -4.93 1.76
N ALA A 39 11.72 -6.00 2.55
CA ALA A 39 12.82 -6.87 2.97
C ALA A 39 13.52 -7.56 1.80
N GLN A 40 12.77 -7.91 0.74
CA GLN A 40 13.29 -8.54 -0.48
C GLN A 40 13.77 -7.54 -1.54
N GLY A 41 13.69 -6.23 -1.26
CA GLY A 41 14.20 -5.17 -2.12
C GLY A 41 13.35 -4.84 -3.35
N TYR A 42 12.07 -5.25 -3.37
CA TYR A 42 11.10 -4.86 -4.41
C TYR A 42 10.58 -3.42 -4.23
N THR A 43 10.91 -2.78 -3.11
CA THR A 43 10.64 -1.37 -2.86
C THR A 43 11.70 -0.80 -1.91
N ARG A 44 11.58 0.50 -1.57
CA ARG A 44 12.50 1.19 -0.65
C ARG A 44 11.72 2.02 0.36
N VAL A 45 12.30 2.24 1.54
CA VAL A 45 11.69 3.03 2.62
C VAL A 45 11.28 4.45 2.17
N ASP A 46 12.06 5.05 1.27
CA ASP A 46 11.87 6.39 0.72
C ASP A 46 11.04 6.42 -0.57
N LYS A 47 10.62 5.26 -1.10
CA LYS A 47 9.81 5.17 -2.30
C LYS A 47 8.41 5.75 -2.02
N TYR A 48 7.89 6.50 -2.99
CA TYR A 48 6.54 7.04 -3.00
C TYR A 48 6.01 7.06 -4.44
N TYR A 49 4.69 7.25 -4.58
CA TYR A 49 3.98 7.47 -5.84
C TYR A 49 3.24 8.81 -5.79
N ASN A 50 3.53 9.72 -6.71
CA ASN A 50 2.98 11.09 -6.72
C ASN A 50 3.10 11.83 -5.39
N ALA A 51 1.97 12.16 -4.75
CA ALA A 51 1.92 12.84 -3.46
C ALA A 51 1.69 11.89 -2.28
N SER A 52 1.75 10.57 -2.49
CA SER A 52 1.56 9.58 -1.43
C SER A 52 2.66 9.63 -0.36
N PRO A 53 2.37 9.15 0.86
CA PRO A 53 3.38 8.84 1.85
C PRO A 53 4.45 7.88 1.29
N THR A 54 5.62 7.87 1.93
CA THR A 54 6.64 6.88 1.58
C THR A 54 6.26 5.50 2.09
N ILE A 55 6.83 4.44 1.53
CA ILE A 55 6.64 3.05 2.02
C ILE A 55 6.91 2.94 3.53
N GLY A 56 7.97 3.60 4.02
CA GLY A 56 8.27 3.61 5.45
C GLY A 56 7.11 4.17 6.29
N LYS A 57 6.46 5.23 5.80
CA LYS A 57 5.30 5.83 6.47
C LYS A 57 4.05 4.94 6.37
N PHE A 58 3.83 4.26 5.24
CA PHE A 58 2.75 3.28 5.12
C PHE A 58 2.93 2.12 6.11
N ILE A 59 4.15 1.58 6.25
CA ILE A 59 4.45 0.52 7.22
C ILE A 59 4.25 1.02 8.65
N GLU A 60 4.75 2.21 8.99
CA GLU A 60 4.56 2.81 10.32
C GLU A 60 3.07 2.98 10.65
N PHE A 61 2.30 3.56 9.71
CA PHE A 61 0.87 3.76 9.90
C PHE A 61 0.11 2.42 9.98
N GLY A 62 0.48 1.44 9.16
CA GLY A 62 -0.08 0.09 9.19
C GLY A 62 0.14 -0.61 10.53
N LYS A 63 1.34 -0.50 11.12
CA LYS A 63 1.64 -1.04 12.46
C LYS A 63 0.75 -0.42 13.52
N ARG A 64 0.56 0.90 13.47
CA ARG A 64 -0.36 1.60 14.39
C ARG A 64 -1.81 1.13 14.23
N CYS A 65 -2.25 0.85 12.99
CA CYS A 65 -3.57 0.23 12.75
C CYS A 65 -3.67 -1.14 13.45
N VAL A 66 -2.66 -1.99 13.32
CA VAL A 66 -2.62 -3.31 13.97
C VAL A 66 -2.66 -3.20 15.49
N GLU A 67 -1.90 -2.28 16.08
CA GLU A 67 -1.85 -2.04 17.53
C GLU A 67 -3.22 -1.70 18.14
N MET A 68 -4.10 -1.07 17.36
CA MET A 68 -5.46 -0.74 17.79
C MET A 68 -6.53 -1.75 17.35
N GLY A 69 -6.13 -2.88 16.75
CA GLY A 69 -7.04 -3.91 16.26
C GLY A 69 -7.78 -3.55 14.97
N ALA A 70 -7.25 -2.60 14.21
CA ALA A 70 -7.69 -2.27 12.86
C ALA A 70 -6.86 -3.01 11.81
N VAL A 71 -7.37 -3.06 10.59
CA VAL A 71 -6.69 -3.72 9.46
C VAL A 71 -6.46 -2.70 8.37
N ALA A 72 -5.18 -2.48 8.03
CA ALA A 72 -4.79 -1.68 6.88
C ALA A 72 -4.44 -2.59 5.69
N THR A 73 -4.96 -2.25 4.52
CA THR A 73 -4.59 -2.86 3.25
C THR A 73 -4.17 -1.80 2.24
N PHE A 74 -3.32 -2.19 1.30
CA PHE A 74 -2.69 -1.29 0.36
C PHE A 74 -2.95 -1.72 -1.08
N ASP A 75 -3.17 -0.74 -1.93
CA ASP A 75 -3.27 -0.91 -3.37
C ASP A 75 -2.06 -0.24 -4.02
N GLY A 76 -1.69 -0.71 -5.21
CA GLY A 76 -0.51 -0.16 -5.86
C GLY A 76 -0.11 -0.83 -7.15
N VAL A 77 1.11 -0.50 -7.55
CA VAL A 77 1.69 -0.90 -8.82
C VAL A 77 3.12 -1.43 -8.64
N GLY A 78 3.38 -2.59 -9.22
CA GLY A 78 4.72 -3.14 -9.43
C GLY A 78 5.18 -2.90 -10.87
N PHE A 79 6.18 -2.03 -11.06
CA PHE A 79 6.71 -1.73 -12.39
C PHE A 79 7.57 -2.87 -12.92
N LYS A 80 7.34 -3.30 -14.17
CA LYS A 80 8.04 -4.42 -14.84
C LYS A 80 9.41 -4.01 -15.40
N ASN A 81 10.14 -3.14 -14.71
CA ASN A 81 11.52 -2.77 -15.07
C ASN A 81 12.53 -3.78 -14.46
N GLN A 82 13.83 -3.62 -14.77
CA GLN A 82 14.88 -4.58 -14.38
C GLN A 82 14.96 -4.86 -12.88
N ASN A 83 14.58 -3.90 -12.03
CA ASN A 83 14.69 -4.00 -10.58
C ASN A 83 13.31 -4.08 -9.90
N SER A 84 12.26 -4.40 -10.67
CA SER A 84 10.83 -4.31 -10.31
C SER A 84 10.49 -3.48 -9.07
N ASP A 85 10.02 -2.27 -9.32
CA ASP A 85 9.82 -1.24 -8.30
C ASP A 85 8.33 -1.20 -7.90
N VAL A 86 8.02 -1.50 -6.64
CA VAL A 86 6.66 -1.44 -6.10
C VAL A 86 6.42 -0.10 -5.43
N ALA A 87 5.30 0.52 -5.77
CA ALA A 87 4.79 1.71 -5.10
C ALA A 87 3.34 1.49 -4.64
N ILE A 88 2.97 2.14 -3.54
CA ILE A 88 1.61 2.17 -3.01
C ILE A 88 0.95 3.45 -3.48
N ASP A 89 -0.26 3.33 -4.02
CA ASP A 89 -1.06 4.43 -4.51
C ASP A 89 -2.42 4.52 -3.80
N ALA A 90 -2.80 3.55 -2.97
CA ALA A 90 -3.99 3.65 -2.11
C ALA A 90 -3.82 2.93 -0.78
N ILE A 91 -4.58 3.38 0.22
CA ILE A 91 -4.71 2.72 1.52
C ILE A 91 -6.19 2.63 1.89
N LYS A 92 -6.58 1.47 2.42
CA LYS A 92 -7.87 1.25 3.07
C LYS A 92 -7.65 0.76 4.49
N VAL A 93 -8.40 1.30 5.44
CA VAL A 93 -8.37 0.88 6.84
C VAL A 93 -9.77 0.52 7.31
N VAL A 94 -9.93 -0.68 7.87
CA VAL A 94 -11.21 -1.17 8.40
C VAL A 94 -11.09 -1.49 9.89
N GLY A 95 -12.21 -1.42 10.61
CA GLY A 95 -12.26 -1.74 12.04
C GLY A 95 -11.85 -0.60 12.97
N ILE A 96 -11.84 0.64 12.48
CA ILE A 96 -11.62 1.83 13.31
C ILE A 96 -12.80 2.01 14.27
N LYS A 97 -12.50 2.00 15.57
CA LYS A 97 -13.49 2.25 16.65
C LYS A 97 -13.35 3.63 17.29
N ASP A 98 -12.25 4.31 16.99
CA ASP A 98 -11.85 5.57 17.61
C ASP A 98 -11.91 6.71 16.57
N LEU A 99 -12.72 7.73 16.85
CA LEU A 99 -12.86 8.91 15.99
C LEU A 99 -11.59 9.77 15.97
N ASP A 100 -10.77 9.74 17.01
CA ASP A 100 -9.51 10.49 17.04
C ASP A 100 -8.52 9.93 16.00
N PHE A 101 -8.58 8.62 15.75
CA PHE A 101 -7.77 7.97 14.72
C PHE A 101 -8.14 8.41 13.30
N ALA A 102 -9.41 8.73 13.04
CA ALA A 102 -9.79 9.30 11.75
C ALA A 102 -9.07 10.63 11.51
N GLY A 103 -8.90 11.46 12.55
CA GLY A 103 -8.13 12.70 12.46
C GLY A 103 -6.64 12.47 12.16
N GLU A 104 -6.05 11.39 12.66
CA GLU A 104 -4.69 10.99 12.32
C GLU A 104 -4.57 10.49 10.89
N PHE A 105 -5.56 9.72 10.42
CA PHE A 105 -5.64 9.29 9.02
C PHE A 105 -5.67 10.49 8.07
N ILE A 106 -6.51 11.50 8.33
CA ILE A 106 -6.54 12.74 7.52
C ILE A 106 -5.16 13.40 7.42
N LYS A 107 -4.41 13.45 8.53
CA LYS A 107 -3.05 14.02 8.53
C LYS A 107 -2.07 13.15 7.75
N PHE A 108 -2.20 11.83 7.87
CA PHE A 108 -1.37 10.86 7.18
C PHE A 108 -1.58 10.93 5.66
N VAL A 109 -2.83 11.01 5.20
CA VAL A 109 -3.17 10.95 3.77
C VAL A 109 -3.12 12.29 3.04
N LYS A 110 -2.48 13.30 3.64
CA LYS A 110 -2.41 14.64 3.06
C LYS A 110 -1.85 14.60 1.62
N GLY A 111 -2.58 15.24 0.70
CA GLY A 111 -2.20 15.30 -0.72
C GLY A 111 -2.81 14.20 -1.58
N CYS A 112 -3.72 13.39 -1.04
CA CYS A 112 -4.54 12.46 -1.82
C CYS A 112 -5.50 13.20 -2.76
N ASP A 113 -5.79 12.56 -3.89
CA ASP A 113 -6.78 13.02 -4.86
C ASP A 113 -8.19 12.63 -4.42
N GLU A 114 -8.31 11.45 -3.82
CA GLU A 114 -9.57 10.93 -3.27
C GLU A 114 -9.41 10.53 -1.81
N ILE A 115 -10.45 10.81 -1.03
CA ILE A 115 -10.55 10.42 0.38
C ILE A 115 -11.98 10.06 0.73
N GLU A 116 -12.14 8.95 1.44
CA GLU A 116 -13.42 8.56 2.03
C GLU A 116 -13.24 8.26 3.52
N VAL A 117 -14.11 8.86 4.33
CA VAL A 117 -14.17 8.64 5.78
C VAL A 117 -15.60 8.25 6.11
N SER A 118 -15.79 6.99 6.48
CA SER A 118 -17.07 6.45 6.90
C SER A 118 -16.94 5.69 8.21
N SER A 119 -18.08 5.26 8.76
CA SER A 119 -18.11 4.38 9.92
C SER A 119 -17.60 2.96 9.63
N GLU A 120 -17.49 2.59 8.35
CA GLU A 120 -17.08 1.25 7.94
C GLU A 120 -15.59 1.18 7.61
N TYR A 121 -15.07 2.23 6.97
CA TYR A 121 -13.68 2.29 6.55
C TYR A 121 -13.17 3.72 6.35
N LEU A 122 -11.85 3.82 6.35
CA LEU A 122 -11.11 4.97 5.87
C LEU A 122 -10.41 4.58 4.57
N PHE A 123 -10.41 5.46 3.58
CA PHE A 123 -9.78 5.22 2.29
C PHE A 123 -9.12 6.49 1.76
N ALA A 124 -7.98 6.34 1.09
CA ALA A 124 -7.36 7.40 0.31
C ALA A 124 -6.62 6.83 -0.89
N TRP A 125 -6.58 7.60 -1.97
CA TRP A 125 -5.90 7.25 -3.23
C TRP A 125 -5.15 8.45 -3.82
N TRP A 126 -4.04 8.16 -4.50
CA TRP A 126 -3.15 9.11 -5.18
C TRP A 126 -2.94 8.69 -6.65
N ASP A 127 -3.37 9.50 -7.61
CA ASP A 127 -3.26 9.20 -9.07
C ASP A 127 -2.05 9.85 -9.75
#